data_AF-A0A956G4R1-F1
#
_entry.id   AF-A0A956G4R1-F1
#
_cell.length_a   1.000
_cell.length_b   1.000
_cell.length_c   1.000
_cell.angle_alpha   90.00
_cell.angle_beta   90.00
_cell.angle_gamma   90.00
#
_symmetry.space_group_name_H-M   'P 1'
#
loop_
_entity.id
_entity.type
_entity.pdbx_description
1 polymer ?
#
loop_
_entity_poly.entity_id
_entity_poly.type
_entity_poly.pdbx_seq_one_letter_code
_entity_poly.pdbx_strand_id
1 'polypeptide(L)'
;MALCSICKNTTLAGEPYIKMQTCDACARRLGLIPMPPATRRQRPCGACNGQQFIRAILREHSTDRAGELNGQVSAPMYVTYRPDLHEGWVMRYAKYLAIESAGLGLLEAYICRGCGDVQFRCVDVENIPIGPQYMTELVDVGGDDPYR
;
A
#
# COMPACT_ATOMS: atom_id res chain seq x y z
N MET A 1 26.10 3.83 14.45
CA MET A 1 24.67 3.90 14.82
C MET A 1 23.99 4.89 13.88
N ALA A 2 22.92 4.49 13.20
CA ALA A 2 22.19 5.38 12.30
C ALA A 2 21.18 6.23 13.08
N LEU A 3 21.01 7.50 12.70
CA LEU A 3 19.98 8.38 13.25
C LEU A 3 18.72 8.34 12.39
N CYS A 4 17.56 8.56 13.01
CA CYS A 4 16.29 8.72 12.32
C CYS A 4 16.39 9.84 11.28
N SER A 5 16.03 9.53 10.02
CA SER A 5 16.09 10.44 8.89
C SER A 5 15.13 11.62 9.03
N ILE A 6 14.06 11.48 9.83
CA ILE A 6 13.03 12.50 10.06
C ILE A 6 13.41 13.42 11.23
N CYS A 7 13.52 12.91 12.46
CA CYS A 7 13.76 13.75 13.63
C CYS A 7 15.24 14.07 13.91
N LYS A 8 16.17 13.35 13.27
CA LYS A 8 17.64 13.47 13.44
C LYS A 8 18.16 13.31 14.88
N ASN A 9 17.29 13.00 15.85
CA ASN A 9 17.62 12.95 17.28
C ASN A 9 17.60 11.52 17.84
N THR A 10 16.75 10.64 17.29
CA THR A 10 16.61 9.27 17.78
C THR A 10 17.58 8.32 17.08
N THR A 11 18.39 7.62 17.85
CA THR A 11 19.22 6.52 17.34
C THR A 11 18.36 5.32 16.98
N LEU A 12 18.55 4.78 15.78
CA LEU A 12 17.83 3.61 15.29
C LEU A 12 18.47 2.34 15.87
N ALA A 13 17.68 1.58 16.62
CA ALA A 13 18.06 0.28 17.17
C ALA A 13 17.16 -0.80 16.57
N GLY A 14 17.75 -1.89 16.06
CA GLY A 14 17.03 -3.00 15.43
C GLY A 14 16.96 -2.91 13.90
N GLU A 15 17.02 -4.06 13.24
CA GLU A 15 17.07 -4.20 11.78
C GLU A 15 15.90 -3.52 11.03
N PRO A 16 14.61 -3.63 11.44
CA PRO A 16 13.52 -3.00 10.70
C PRO A 16 13.60 -1.47 10.68
N TYR A 17 13.98 -0.85 11.80
CA TYR A 17 14.08 0.61 11.90
C TYR A 17 15.29 1.16 11.14
N ILE A 18 16.42 0.43 11.14
CA ILE A 18 17.60 0.80 10.34
C ILE A 18 17.26 0.77 8.84
N LYS A 19 16.53 -0.25 8.37
CA LYS A 19 16.08 -0.35 6.97
C LYS A 19 15.09 0.74 6.59
N MET A 20 14.15 1.08 7.47
CA MET A 20 13.20 2.19 7.27
C MET A 20 13.85 3.57 7.44
N GLN A 21 15.08 3.63 7.98
CA GLN A 21 15.79 4.84 8.35
C GLN A 21 14.99 5.77 9.28
N THR A 22 13.92 5.30 9.92
CA THR A 22 12.96 6.12 10.66
C THR A 22 12.64 5.46 12.00
N CYS A 23 12.58 6.24 13.08
CA CYS A 23 12.20 5.71 14.40
C CYS A 23 10.69 5.48 14.51
N ASP A 24 10.26 4.62 15.44
CA ASP A 24 8.85 4.23 15.63
C ASP A 24 7.92 5.44 15.79
N ALA A 25 8.31 6.44 16.59
CA ALA A 25 7.51 7.63 16.82
C ALA A 25 7.27 8.45 15.54
N CYS A 26 8.30 8.62 14.70
CA CYS A 26 8.17 9.30 13.41
C CYS A 26 7.40 8.45 12.40
N ALA A 27 7.63 7.13 12.40
CA ALA A 27 6.93 6.20 11.52
C ALA A 27 5.42 6.24 11.77
N ARG A 28 4.97 6.16 13.02
CA ARG A 28 3.54 6.25 13.38
C ARG A 28 2.90 7.57 12.94
N ARG A 29 3.59 8.70 13.17
CA ARG A 29 3.07 10.03 12.77
C ARG A 29 2.92 10.19 11.26
N LEU A 30 3.77 9.52 10.49
CA LEU A 30 3.78 9.59 9.03
C LEU A 30 3.06 8.38 8.39
N GLY A 31 2.42 7.52 9.18
CA GLY A 31 1.80 6.27 8.71
C GLY A 31 2.80 5.33 8.02
N LEU A 32 4.09 5.38 8.34
CA LEU A 32 5.10 4.53 7.71
C LEU A 32 4.96 3.09 8.21
N ILE A 33 4.59 2.20 7.32
CA ILE A 33 4.71 0.75 7.53
C ILE A 33 6.08 0.25 7.05
N PRO A 34 6.63 -0.84 7.64
CA PRO A 34 7.76 -1.54 7.08
C PRO A 34 7.51 -1.94 5.62
N MET A 35 8.51 -1.77 4.76
CA MET A 35 8.41 -2.17 3.36
C MET A 35 8.22 -3.69 3.26
N PRO A 36 7.19 -4.20 2.58
CA PRO A 36 7.03 -5.63 2.36
C PRO A 36 8.15 -6.18 1.45
N PRO A 37 8.31 -7.50 1.31
CA PRO A 37 9.18 -8.09 0.30
C PRO A 37 8.86 -7.57 -1.11
N ALA A 38 9.87 -7.41 -1.95
CA ALA A 38 9.69 -6.94 -3.32
C ALA A 38 8.99 -8.00 -4.18
N THR A 39 7.93 -7.63 -4.89
CA THR A 39 7.15 -8.56 -5.72
C THR A 39 7.57 -8.56 -7.19
N ARG A 40 8.22 -7.48 -7.66
CA ARG A 40 8.66 -7.38 -9.05
C ARG A 40 9.74 -8.41 -9.36
N ARG A 41 9.48 -9.23 -10.39
CA ARG A 41 10.49 -10.08 -11.01
C ARG A 41 11.67 -9.23 -11.49
N GLN A 42 12.89 -9.67 -11.24
CA GLN A 42 14.11 -8.96 -11.64
C GLN A 42 14.33 -9.04 -13.16
N ARG A 43 13.60 -8.21 -13.91
CA ARG A 43 13.76 -8.03 -15.36
C ARG A 43 14.03 -6.56 -15.69
N PRO A 44 14.68 -6.24 -16.81
CA PRO A 44 14.79 -4.86 -17.28
C PRO A 44 13.43 -4.20 -17.54
N CYS A 45 13.42 -2.89 -17.78
CA CYS A 45 12.24 -2.18 -18.25
C CYS A 45 11.81 -2.69 -19.63
N GLY A 46 10.52 -2.98 -19.79
CA GLY A 46 9.98 -3.42 -21.08
C GLY A 46 9.99 -2.31 -22.15
N ALA A 47 9.95 -1.04 -21.74
CA ALA A 47 9.92 0.10 -22.65
C ALA A 47 11.32 0.56 -23.10
N CYS A 48 12.31 0.62 -22.20
CA CYS A 48 13.64 1.18 -22.52
C CYS A 48 14.84 0.29 -22.16
N ASN A 49 14.61 -0.94 -21.69
CA ASN A 49 15.65 -1.87 -21.23
C ASN A 49 16.51 -1.38 -20.04
N GLY A 50 16.10 -0.31 -19.35
CA GLY A 50 16.77 0.18 -18.13
C GLY A 50 16.67 -0.81 -16.95
N GLN A 51 17.70 -0.84 -16.09
CA GLN A 51 17.80 -1.81 -14.97
C GLN A 51 17.48 -1.23 -13.59
N GLN A 52 17.27 0.09 -13.48
CA GLN A 52 17.02 0.76 -12.21
C GLN A 52 15.55 1.17 -12.08
N PHE A 53 14.96 0.86 -10.93
CA PHE A 53 13.58 1.18 -10.60
C PHE A 53 13.48 1.83 -9.23
N ILE A 54 12.60 2.83 -9.12
CA ILE A 54 12.12 3.34 -7.84
C ILE A 54 10.96 2.45 -7.43
N ARG A 55 11.02 1.90 -6.22
CA ARG A 55 9.95 1.10 -5.62
C ARG A 55 9.18 1.98 -4.63
N ALA A 56 7.86 2.02 -4.75
CA ALA A 56 7.00 2.79 -3.87
C ALA A 56 5.79 1.98 -3.43
N ILE A 57 5.46 2.02 -2.14
CA ILE A 57 4.13 1.67 -1.66
C ILE A 57 3.27 2.92 -1.79
N LEU A 58 2.21 2.84 -2.59
CA LEU A 58 1.32 3.97 -2.82
C LEU A 58 0.56 4.29 -1.54
N ARG A 59 0.26 5.57 -1.35
CA ARG A 59 -0.42 6.05 -0.16
C ARG A 59 -1.46 7.10 -0.52
N GLU A 60 -2.58 7.01 0.16
CA GLU A 60 -3.57 8.06 0.20
C GLU A 60 -3.28 8.96 1.41
N HIS A 61 -3.25 10.27 1.18
CA HIS A 61 -3.18 11.25 2.26
C HIS A 61 -4.59 11.76 2.52
N SER A 62 -5.17 11.41 3.67
CA SER A 62 -6.42 12.00 4.12
C SER A 62 -6.15 13.17 5.04
N THR A 63 -7.04 14.17 4.98
CA THR A 63 -7.10 15.23 5.97
C THR A 63 -8.04 14.78 7.09
N ASP A 64 -7.47 14.56 8.28
CA ASP A 64 -8.12 14.33 9.56
C ASP A 64 -8.61 12.89 9.87
N ARG A 65 -8.31 12.44 11.10
CA ARG A 65 -9.07 11.41 11.82
C ARG A 65 -10.24 12.07 12.54
N ALA A 66 -11.33 11.33 12.78
CA ALA A 66 -12.42 11.80 13.62
C ALA A 66 -11.87 12.22 15.01
N GLY A 67 -11.87 13.53 15.29
CA GLY A 67 -11.40 14.11 16.55
C GLY A 67 -10.01 14.75 16.53
N GLU A 68 -9.29 14.76 15.39
CA GLU A 68 -7.99 15.42 15.26
C GLU A 68 -8.10 16.71 14.41
N LEU A 69 -7.59 17.83 14.94
CA LEU A 69 -7.36 19.06 14.18
C LEU A 69 -5.96 18.99 13.55
N ASN A 70 -5.88 18.84 12.22
CA ASN A 70 -4.65 18.81 11.41
C ASN A 70 -3.85 17.50 11.43
N GLY A 71 -4.52 16.35 11.47
CA GLY A 71 -3.86 15.05 11.33
C GLY A 71 -3.86 14.60 9.87
N GLN A 72 -2.79 14.84 9.10
CA GLN A 72 -2.63 14.14 7.83
C GLN A 72 -2.38 12.66 8.11
N VAL A 73 -3.32 11.79 7.75
CA VAL A 73 -3.10 10.34 7.81
C VAL A 73 -2.65 9.89 6.43
N SER A 74 -1.46 9.30 6.38
CA SER A 74 -0.94 8.64 5.18
C SER A 74 -1.20 7.14 5.34
N ALA A 75 -2.22 6.63 4.67
CA ALA A 75 -2.55 5.20 4.69
C ALA A 75 -2.05 4.53 3.41
N PRO A 76 -1.54 3.29 3.46
CA PRO A 76 -1.24 2.53 2.25
C PRO A 76 -2.48 2.37 1.36
N MET A 77 -2.31 2.32 0.04
CA MET A 77 -3.40 2.05 -0.89
C MET A 77 -3.60 0.54 -1.10
N TYR A 78 -4.86 0.13 -1.18
CA TYR A 78 -5.26 -1.27 -1.35
C TYR A 78 -6.16 -1.42 -2.58
N VAL A 79 -6.20 -2.63 -3.16
CA VAL A 79 -7.08 -2.94 -4.30
C VAL A 79 -8.55 -2.87 -3.90
N THR A 80 -8.88 -3.39 -2.72
CA THR A 80 -10.24 -3.37 -2.18
C THR A 80 -10.21 -3.35 -0.64
N TYR A 81 -11.38 -3.26 -0.02
CA TYR A 81 -11.55 -3.23 1.42
C TYR A 81 -12.55 -4.29 1.87
N ARG A 82 -12.28 -4.90 3.02
CA ARG A 82 -13.23 -5.80 3.68
C ARG A 82 -14.32 -5.00 4.36
N PRO A 83 -15.62 -5.16 4.03
CA PRO A 83 -16.68 -4.50 4.77
C PRO A 83 -16.68 -4.99 6.22
N ASP A 84 -16.69 -4.07 7.18
CA ASP A 84 -16.88 -4.39 8.59
C ASP A 84 -18.39 -4.36 8.89
N LEU A 85 -18.94 -5.53 9.21
CA LEU A 85 -20.35 -5.73 9.47
C LEU A 85 -20.57 -5.84 10.98
N HIS A 86 -21.44 -4.99 11.53
CA HIS A 86 -21.88 -5.12 12.91
C HIS A 86 -23.27 -5.72 13.01
N GLU A 87 -23.43 -6.65 13.94
CA GLU A 87 -24.71 -7.13 14.43
C GLU A 87 -25.11 -6.40 15.71
N GLY A 88 -26.19 -5.63 15.64
CA GLY A 88 -26.98 -5.29 16.82
C GLY A 88 -28.11 -6.30 17.00
N TRP A 89 -28.72 -6.33 18.20
CA TRP A 89 -29.83 -7.24 18.56
C TRP A 89 -31.01 -7.26 17.57
N VAL A 90 -31.18 -6.22 16.73
CA VAL A 90 -32.33 -6.08 15.82
C VAL A 90 -31.96 -5.57 14.41
N MET A 91 -30.71 -5.15 14.16
CA MET A 91 -30.28 -4.65 12.85
C MET A 91 -28.83 -5.00 12.52
N ARG A 92 -28.60 -5.43 11.28
CA ARG A 92 -27.27 -5.56 10.67
C ARG A 92 -26.99 -4.34 9.82
N TYR A 93 -25.86 -3.67 10.07
CA TYR A 93 -25.43 -2.51 9.27
C TYR A 93 -23.91 -2.51 9.06
N ALA A 94 -23.47 -1.88 7.98
CA ALA A 94 -22.05 -1.68 7.68
C ALA A 94 -21.54 -0.40 8.35
N LYS A 95 -20.33 -0.43 8.92
CA LYS A 95 -19.67 0.77 9.46
C LYS A 95 -18.78 1.46 8.43
N TYR A 96 -18.43 2.72 8.70
CA TYR A 96 -17.30 3.38 8.05
C TYR A 96 -16.02 2.58 8.29
N LEU A 97 -15.30 2.33 7.21
CA LEU A 97 -14.12 1.47 7.20
C LEU A 97 -12.89 2.23 7.72
N ALA A 98 -12.23 1.67 8.73
CA ALA A 98 -10.84 2.02 9.00
C ALA A 98 -9.97 1.44 7.87
N ILE A 99 -9.58 2.32 6.94
CA ILE A 99 -8.89 2.00 5.67
C ILE A 99 -7.70 1.04 5.90
N GLU A 100 -6.90 1.27 6.94
CA GLU A 100 -5.71 0.47 7.24
C GLU A 100 -6.02 -0.95 7.71
N SER A 101 -7.07 -1.14 8.52
CA SER A 101 -7.39 -2.47 9.10
C SER A 101 -8.23 -3.34 8.18
N ALA A 102 -8.90 -2.74 7.21
CA ALA A 102 -9.77 -3.43 6.26
C ALA A 102 -9.14 -3.62 4.87
N GLY A 103 -8.00 -2.98 4.59
CA GLY A 103 -7.35 -3.01 3.28
C GLY A 103 -6.92 -4.41 2.83
N LEU A 104 -7.25 -4.77 1.59
CA LEU A 104 -6.91 -6.06 0.97
C LEU A 104 -6.18 -5.83 -0.36
N GLY A 105 -5.06 -6.54 -0.54
CA GLY A 105 -4.22 -6.41 -1.74
C GLY A 105 -3.47 -5.08 -1.78
N LEU A 106 -2.41 -4.95 -0.97
CA LEU A 106 -1.57 -3.75 -0.92
C LEU A 106 -0.96 -3.42 -2.30
N LEU A 107 -1.11 -2.18 -2.75
CA LEU A 107 -0.59 -1.71 -4.04
C LEU A 107 0.84 -1.18 -3.95
N GLU A 108 1.64 -1.63 -4.91
CA GLU A 108 3.04 -1.28 -5.07
C GLU A 108 3.28 -0.79 -6.50
N ALA A 109 4.07 0.28 -6.64
CA ALA A 109 4.51 0.80 -7.92
C ALA A 109 6.02 0.65 -8.10
N TYR A 110 6.42 0.27 -9.30
CA TYR A 110 7.81 0.32 -9.77
C TYR A 110 7.92 1.29 -10.93
N ILE A 111 8.74 2.33 -10.76
CA ILE A 111 8.92 3.40 -11.74
C ILE A 111 10.32 3.27 -12.34
N CYS A 112 10.42 3.09 -13.66
CA CYS A 112 11.71 3.00 -14.34
C CYS A 112 12.45 4.34 -14.26
N ARG A 113 13.70 4.33 -13.77
CA ARG A 113 14.51 5.56 -13.71
C ARG A 113 14.94 6.10 -15.07
N GLY A 114 14.95 5.26 -16.11
CA GLY A 114 15.40 5.63 -17.44
C GLY A 114 14.33 6.33 -18.29
N CYS A 115 13.09 5.83 -18.25
CA CYS A 115 12.01 6.33 -19.11
C CYS A 115 10.72 6.71 -18.38
N GLY A 116 10.62 6.47 -17.06
CA GLY A 116 9.42 6.78 -16.29
C GLY A 116 8.28 5.75 -16.39
N ASP A 117 8.44 4.64 -17.13
CA ASP A 117 7.46 3.54 -17.19
C ASP A 117 7.05 3.07 -15.79
N VAL A 118 5.74 2.96 -15.54
CA VAL A 118 5.16 2.63 -14.23
C VAL A 118 4.50 1.26 -14.28
N GLN A 119 4.88 0.39 -13.36
CA GLN A 119 4.32 -0.94 -13.21
C GLN A 119 3.66 -1.06 -11.83
N PHE A 120 2.34 -1.23 -11.82
CA PHE A 120 1.61 -1.55 -10.60
C PHE A 120 1.64 -3.06 -10.32
N ARG A 121 1.79 -3.41 -9.06
CA ARG A 121 1.81 -4.78 -8.54
C ARG A 121 0.95 -4.82 -7.28
N CYS A 122 0.23 -5.92 -7.10
CA CYS A 122 -0.39 -6.23 -5.82
C CYS A 122 0.55 -7.14 -5.03
N VAL A 123 0.83 -6.78 -3.77
CA VAL A 123 1.72 -7.55 -2.89
C VAL A 123 1.05 -8.85 -2.43
N ASP A 124 -0.23 -8.78 -2.07
CA ASP A 124 -0.97 -9.87 -1.44
C ASP A 124 -2.15 -10.34 -2.32
N VAL A 125 -1.84 -10.78 -3.55
CA VAL A 125 -2.87 -11.15 -4.55
C VAL A 125 -3.82 -12.23 -4.06
N GLU A 126 -3.34 -13.21 -3.29
CA GLU A 126 -4.15 -14.32 -2.78
C GLU A 126 -5.19 -13.87 -1.73
N ASN A 127 -5.01 -12.68 -1.15
CA ASN A 127 -5.92 -12.12 -0.16
C ASN A 127 -7.03 -11.25 -0.78
N ILE A 128 -7.06 -11.08 -2.12
CA ILE A 128 -8.10 -10.30 -2.79
C ILE A 128 -9.34 -11.20 -2.97
N PRO A 129 -10.45 -10.92 -2.26
CA PRO A 129 -11.67 -11.68 -2.44
C PRO A 129 -12.32 -11.31 -3.77
N ILE A 130 -13.08 -12.26 -4.32
CA ILE A 130 -13.88 -12.07 -5.53
C ILE A 130 -15.35 -12.00 -5.10
N GLY A 131 -16.04 -10.91 -5.44
CA GLY A 131 -17.47 -10.78 -5.20
C GLY A 131 -17.98 -9.35 -5.27
N PRO A 132 -19.29 -9.18 -5.53
CA PRO A 132 -19.91 -7.87 -5.70
C PRO A 132 -19.76 -6.96 -4.47
N GLN A 133 -19.76 -7.52 -3.25
CA GLN A 133 -19.56 -6.78 -2.01
C GLN A 133 -18.16 -6.15 -1.87
N TYR A 134 -17.21 -6.57 -2.70
CA TYR A 134 -15.85 -6.03 -2.76
C TYR A 134 -15.60 -5.24 -4.05
N MET A 135 -16.60 -5.15 -4.93
CA MET A 135 -16.49 -4.58 -6.28
C MET A 135 -15.39 -5.26 -7.11
N THR A 136 -15.21 -6.57 -6.94
CA THR A 136 -14.22 -7.38 -7.65
C THR A 136 -14.88 -8.52 -8.41
N GLU A 137 -14.34 -8.83 -9.59
CA GLU A 137 -14.71 -9.98 -10.38
C GLU A 137 -13.46 -10.66 -10.96
N LEU A 138 -13.57 -11.95 -11.29
CA LEU A 138 -12.52 -12.67 -12.00
C LEU A 138 -12.76 -12.52 -13.50
N VAL A 139 -11.84 -11.86 -14.19
CA VAL A 139 -11.87 -11.71 -15.65
C VAL A 139 -10.87 -12.71 -16.26
N ASP A 140 -11.37 -13.69 -17.01
CA ASP A 140 -10.51 -14.59 -17.79
C ASP A 140 -10.22 -13.96 -19.15
N VAL A 141 -8.94 -13.74 -19.43
CA VAL A 141 -8.43 -13.17 -20.69
C VAL A 141 -7.80 -14.30 -21.52
N GLY A 142 -8.63 -15.23 -21.96
CA GLY A 142 -8.27 -16.29 -22.91
C GLY A 142 -8.65 -15.93 -24.34
N GLY A 143 -7.66 -15.62 -25.19
CA GLY A 143 -7.77 -15.60 -26.67
C GLY A 143 -8.43 -14.36 -27.30
N ASP A 144 -7.68 -13.67 -28.17
CA ASP A 144 -8.05 -12.55 -29.05
C ASP A 144 -8.90 -11.41 -28.44
N ASP A 145 -8.22 -10.48 -27.77
CA ASP A 145 -8.74 -9.12 -27.53
C ASP A 145 -8.12 -8.16 -28.59
N PRO A 146 -8.92 -7.51 -29.46
CA PRO A 146 -8.43 -6.64 -30.53
C PRO A 146 -7.82 -5.31 -30.03
N TYR A 147 -7.79 -5.06 -28.72
CA TYR A 147 -7.26 -3.84 -28.11
C TYR A 147 -5.88 -4.00 -27.44
N ARG A 148 -5.16 -5.09 -27.72
CA ARG A 148 -3.75 -5.28 -27.28
C ARG A 148 -2.72 -5.03 -28.36
#